data_AF-A0A950NEZ2-F1
#
_entry.id   AF-A0A950NEZ2-F1
#
_cell.length_a   1.000
_cell.length_b   1.000
_cell.length_c   1.000
_cell.angle_alpha   90.00
_cell.angle_beta   90.00
_cell.angle_gamma   90.00
#
_symmetry.space_group_name_H-M   'P 1'
#
loop_
_entity.id
_entity.type
_entity.pdbx_description
1 polymer ?
#
loop_
_entity_poly.entity_id
_entity_poly.type
_entity_poly.pdbx_seq_one_letter_code
_entity_poly.pdbx_strand_id
1 'polypeptide(L)'
;MPDSCAKHADRAATGTCKRCDSPCCSLCTLDVDGSIYCSLLCFTEQSLATKRKSLRDPALPPATPDSGPPTAVPPAAEILTPEPAPAVDAPPGIPAQAG
;
A
#
# COMPACT_ATOMS: atom_id res chain seq x y z
N MET A 1 13.05 24.27 -8.03
CA MET A 1 12.71 23.02 -7.31
C MET A 1 13.95 22.67 -6.51
N PRO A 2 13.87 22.19 -5.27
CA PRO A 2 15.09 21.84 -4.54
C PRO A 2 15.81 20.73 -5.30
N ASP A 3 17.00 21.03 -5.80
CA ASP A 3 17.78 20.13 -6.67
C ASP A 3 18.46 19.01 -5.87
N SER A 4 18.56 19.15 -4.56
CA SER A 4 19.28 18.25 -3.66
C SER A 4 18.35 17.50 -2.72
N CYS A 5 18.71 16.25 -2.40
CA CYS A 5 17.98 15.44 -1.43
C CYS A 5 18.06 16.05 -0.03
N ALA A 6 16.94 16.02 0.70
CA ALA A 6 16.84 16.53 2.06
C ALA A 6 17.79 15.85 3.06
N LYS A 7 18.18 14.59 2.81
CA LYS A 7 19.13 13.84 3.65
C LYS A 7 20.57 13.89 3.13
N HIS A 8 20.74 14.19 1.85
CA HIS A 8 22.02 14.12 1.17
C HIS A 8 22.15 15.32 0.24
N ALA A 9 22.80 16.39 0.72
CA ALA A 9 22.99 17.61 -0.06
C ALA A 9 23.78 17.37 -1.37
N ASP A 10 24.65 16.36 -1.37
CA ASP A 10 25.48 15.99 -2.52
C ASP A 10 24.71 15.25 -3.63
N ARG A 11 23.50 14.75 -3.34
CA ARG A 11 22.72 13.93 -4.27
C ARG A 11 21.56 14.68 -4.87
N ALA A 12 21.41 14.56 -6.18
CA ALA A 12 20.26 15.10 -6.89
C ALA A 12 18.95 14.45 -6.42
N ALA A 13 17.91 15.27 -6.24
CA ALA A 13 16.57 14.81 -5.95
C ALA A 13 15.94 14.20 -7.21
N THR A 14 15.47 12.97 -7.11
CA THR A 14 14.79 12.25 -8.19
C THR A 14 13.27 12.30 -8.06
N GLY A 15 12.76 12.67 -6.89
CA GLY A 15 11.34 12.84 -6.63
C GLY A 15 11.06 13.49 -5.28
N THR A 16 9.78 13.70 -4.98
CA THR A 16 9.31 14.27 -3.71
C THR A 16 8.46 13.25 -2.95
N CYS A 17 8.63 13.21 -1.63
CA CYS A 17 7.85 12.34 -0.76
C CYS A 17 6.38 12.77 -0.77
N LYS A 18 5.46 11.84 -1.04
CA LYS A 18 4.01 12.13 -1.13
C LYS A 18 3.37 12.62 0.17
N ARG A 19 4.04 12.40 1.32
CA ARG A 19 3.53 12.75 2.65
C ARG A 19 4.09 14.07 3.19
N CYS A 20 5.40 14.25 3.11
CA CYS A 20 6.09 15.39 3.73
C CYS A 20 6.69 16.36 2.69
N ASP A 21 6.42 16.12 1.40
CA ASP A 21 6.84 16.92 0.25
C ASP A 21 8.36 17.19 0.16
N SER A 22 9.15 16.42 0.90
CA SER A 22 10.60 16.58 0.95
C SER A 22 11.28 15.92 -0.26
N PRO A 23 12.27 16.58 -0.88
CA PRO A 23 13.02 16.03 -2.01
C PRO A 23 13.89 14.85 -1.59
N CYS A 24 13.85 13.77 -2.37
CA CYS A 24 14.54 12.52 -2.10
C CYS A 24 15.35 12.07 -3.32
N CYS A 25 16.57 11.59 -3.09
CA CYS A 25 17.37 10.92 -4.11
C CYS A 25 16.97 9.44 -4.24
N SER A 26 17.40 8.79 -5.32
CA SER A 26 17.08 7.39 -5.65
C SER A 26 17.42 6.36 -4.55
N LEU A 27 18.34 6.67 -3.62
CA LEU A 27 18.65 5.80 -2.47
C LEU A 27 17.70 5.99 -1.28
N CYS A 28 17.10 7.18 -1.15
CA CYS A 28 16.18 7.50 -0.07
C CYS A 28 14.72 7.31 -0.46
N THR A 29 14.45 7.18 -1.76
CA THR A 29 13.10 6.91 -2.27
C THR A 29 12.70 5.47 -2.01
N LEU A 30 11.54 5.30 -1.41
CA LEU A 30 10.79 4.05 -1.33
C LEU A 30 9.61 4.18 -2.30
N ASP A 31 9.60 3.38 -3.35
CA ASP A 31 8.47 3.31 -4.30
C ASP A 31 7.51 2.20 -3.88
N VAL A 32 6.26 2.56 -3.65
CA VAL A 32 5.17 1.62 -3.31
C VAL A 32 3.94 2.03 -4.10
N ASP A 33 3.43 1.14 -4.94
CA ASP A 33 2.27 1.39 -5.82
C ASP A 33 2.41 2.68 -6.65
N GLY A 34 3.63 2.98 -7.13
CA GLY A 34 3.93 4.18 -7.93
C GLY A 34 3.92 5.50 -7.13
N SER A 35 3.89 5.42 -5.79
CA SER A 35 4.04 6.57 -4.90
C SER A 35 5.41 6.56 -4.23
N ILE A 36 6.08 7.71 -4.26
CA ILE A 36 7.42 7.89 -3.69
C ILE A 36 7.33 8.38 -2.24
N TYR A 37 8.05 7.71 -1.34
CA TYR A 37 8.18 8.07 0.08
C TYR A 37 9.65 8.19 0.50
N CYS A 38 9.95 9.07 1.47
CA CYS A 38 11.32 9.28 1.98
C CYS A 38 11.76 8.27 3.06
N SER A 39 10.81 7.48 3.58
CA SER A 39 11.01 6.49 4.64
C SER A 39 9.78 5.60 4.80
N LEU A 40 9.98 4.42 5.41
CA LEU A 40 8.90 3.52 5.82
C LEU A 40 7.91 4.20 6.77
N LEU A 41 8.36 5.12 7.64
CA LEU A 41 7.50 5.88 8.53
C LEU A 41 6.49 6.74 7.75
N CYS A 42 6.96 7.44 6.72
CA CYS A 42 6.07 8.24 5.89
C CYS A 42 5.05 7.39 5.13
N PHE A 43 5.45 6.20 4.67
CA PHE A 43 4.53 5.26 4.03
C PHE A 43 3.47 4.73 5.01
N THR A 44 3.87 4.23 6.18
CA THR A 44 2.95 3.63 7.17
C THR A 44 1.95 4.65 7.67
N GLU A 45 2.40 5.84 8.01
CA GLU A 45 1.49 6.87 8.47
C GLU A 45 0.54 7.36 7.36
N GLN A 46 0.97 7.40 6.10
CA GLN A 46 0.08 7.75 4.96
C GLN A 46 -0.99 6.67 4.78
N SER A 47 -0.59 5.41 4.87
CA SER A 47 -1.48 4.24 4.77
C SER A 47 -2.50 4.18 5.91
N LEU A 48 -2.12 4.64 7.12
CA LEU A 48 -3.03 4.75 8.24
C LEU A 48 -4.02 5.91 8.08
N ALA A 49 -3.59 7.04 7.50
CA ALA A 49 -4.44 8.19 7.25
C ALA A 49 -5.56 7.87 6.25
N THR A 50 -5.28 7.08 5.20
CA THR A 50 -6.29 6.64 4.23
C THR A 50 -7.25 5.62 4.84
N LYS A 51 -6.76 4.63 5.60
CA LYS A 51 -7.61 3.63 6.28
C LYS A 51 -8.56 4.24 7.30
N ARG A 52 -8.13 5.26 8.06
CA ARG A 52 -9.01 5.95 9.03
C ARG A 52 -10.15 6.71 8.38
N LYS A 53 -9.94 7.25 7.17
CA LYS A 53 -11.04 7.88 6.41
C LYS A 53 -12.06 6.84 5.95
N SER A 54 -11.62 5.63 5.62
CA SER A 54 -12.50 4.53 5.20
C SER A 54 -13.38 3.97 6.32
N LEU A 55 -12.97 4.10 7.59
CA LEU A 55 -13.72 3.60 8.75
C LEU A 55 -14.69 4.63 9.35
N ARG A 56 -14.55 5.91 8.98
CA ARG A 56 -15.32 7.00 9.60
C ARG A 56 -16.68 7.24 8.96
N ASP A 57 -17.09 6.38 8.03
CA ASP A 57 -18.41 6.44 7.41
C ASP A 57 -18.99 5.02 7.28
N PRO A 58 -19.56 4.43 8.35
CA PRO A 58 -20.82 3.78 8.12
C PRO A 58 -21.79 4.92 7.81
N ALA A 59 -21.96 5.24 6.53
CA ALA A 59 -23.16 5.91 6.06
C ALA A 59 -24.30 5.15 6.72
N LEU A 60 -24.92 5.73 7.77
CA LEU A 60 -26.20 5.20 8.20
C LEU A 60 -27.05 5.27 6.94
N PRO A 61 -27.52 4.12 6.41
CA PRO A 61 -28.48 4.18 5.32
C PRO A 61 -29.60 5.11 5.79
N PRO A 62 -30.08 6.05 4.95
CA PRO A 62 -31.21 6.88 5.32
C PRO A 62 -32.33 5.94 5.80
N ALA A 63 -32.88 6.23 6.98
CA ALA A 63 -33.95 5.42 7.57
C ALA A 63 -35.11 5.34 6.56
N THR A 64 -35.16 4.24 5.81
CA THR A 64 -36.30 3.93 4.96
C THR A 64 -37.45 3.58 5.89
N PRO A 65 -38.63 4.24 5.78
CA PRO A 65 -39.78 3.88 6.57
C PRO A 65 -40.20 2.44 6.28
N ASP A 66 -40.27 1.70 7.39
CA ASP A 66 -40.74 0.34 7.59
C ASP A 66 -42.15 0.11 7.01
N SER A 67 -42.27 -0.76 6.01
CA SER A 67 -43.51 -1.50 5.69
C SER A 67 -43.24 -2.59 4.65
N GLY A 68 -42.92 -3.80 5.12
CA GLY A 68 -42.90 -4.99 4.25
C GLY A 68 -42.59 -6.28 5.02
N PRO A 69 -43.48 -7.29 5.03
CA PRO A 69 -43.27 -8.53 5.76
C PRO A 69 -42.17 -9.43 5.13
N PRO A 70 -41.53 -10.30 5.95
CA PRO A 70 -40.37 -11.08 5.55
C PRO A 70 -40.76 -12.22 4.60
N THR A 71 -40.26 -12.17 3.37
CA THR A 71 -40.24 -13.36 2.51
C THR A 71 -38.96 -14.14 2.78
N ALA A 72 -39.13 -15.31 3.39
CA ALA A 72 -38.07 -16.27 3.64
C ALA A 72 -37.41 -16.70 2.32
N VAL A 73 -36.09 -16.56 2.21
CA VAL A 73 -35.28 -17.24 1.19
C VAL A 73 -34.08 -17.91 1.89
N PRO A 74 -33.93 -19.25 1.76
CA PRO A 74 -32.90 -20.04 2.43
C PRO A 74 -31.48 -19.85 1.84
N PRO A 75 -30.43 -20.27 2.57
CA PRO A 75 -29.03 -20.09 2.19
C PRO A 75 -28.54 -21.19 1.23
N ALA A 76 -27.84 -20.82 0.17
CA ALA A 76 -26.95 -21.73 -0.53
C ALA A 76 -25.91 -21.00 -1.40
N ALA A 77 -24.72 -21.62 -1.44
CA ALA A 77 -23.74 -21.62 -2.53
C ALA A 77 -22.51 -20.71 -2.41
N GLU A 78 -21.46 -21.38 -1.93
CA GLU A 78 -20.16 -21.53 -2.60
C GLU A 78 -19.18 -20.36 -2.59
N ILE A 79 -18.41 -20.41 -1.51
CA ILE A 79 -17.00 -20.06 -1.42
C ILE A 79 -16.23 -20.77 -2.55
N LEU A 80 -15.86 -20.06 -3.62
CA LEU A 80 -14.72 -20.48 -4.45
C LEU A 80 -13.46 -19.85 -3.90
N THR A 81 -12.71 -20.66 -3.16
CA THR A 81 -11.31 -20.43 -2.79
C THR A 81 -10.43 -20.72 -4.00
N PRO A 82 -9.74 -19.75 -4.61
CA PRO A 82 -8.65 -20.06 -5.52
C PRO A 82 -7.44 -20.59 -4.74
N GLU A 83 -6.98 -21.74 -5.20
CA GLU A 83 -5.87 -22.57 -4.73
C GLU A 83 -4.52 -21.82 -4.71
N PRO A 84 -3.63 -22.06 -3.72
CA PRO A 84 -2.29 -21.48 -3.69
C PRO A 84 -1.37 -22.13 -4.75
N ALA A 85 -0.80 -21.30 -5.63
CA ALA A 85 0.21 -21.72 -6.58
C ALA A 85 1.57 -22.03 -5.89
N PRO A 86 2.35 -22.99 -6.42
CA PRO A 86 3.47 -23.63 -5.73
C PRO A 86 4.71 -22.74 -5.56
N ALA A 87 5.45 -23.04 -4.49
CA ALA A 87 6.79 -22.53 -4.21
C ALA A 87 7.73 -22.83 -5.38
N VAL A 88 8.23 -21.78 -6.03
CA VAL A 88 9.37 -21.89 -6.95
C VAL A 88 10.65 -21.99 -6.14
N ASP A 89 11.23 -23.17 -6.29
CA ASP A 89 12.52 -23.68 -5.86
C ASP A 89 13.65 -22.67 -6.10
N ALA A 90 14.46 -22.46 -5.06
CA ALA A 90 15.66 -21.65 -5.09
C ALA A 90 16.78 -22.40 -5.81
N PRO A 91 17.47 -21.82 -6.81
CA PRO A 91 18.70 -22.41 -7.31
C PRO A 91 19.85 -22.15 -6.31
N PRO A 92 20.53 -23.20 -5.78
CA PRO A 92 21.81 -23.02 -5.14
C PRO A 92 22.92 -22.91 -6.21
N GLY A 93 23.79 -21.92 -6.07
CA GLY A 93 25.15 -22.01 -6.62
C GLY A 93 25.61 -20.82 -7.46
N ILE A 94 26.34 -19.90 -6.82
CA ILE A 94 27.45 -19.22 -7.48
C ILE A 94 28.69 -19.54 -6.67
N PRO A 95 29.66 -20.32 -7.18
CA PRO A 95 30.94 -20.50 -6.52
C PRO A 95 31.75 -19.20 -6.60
N ALA A 96 32.37 -18.85 -5.47
CA ALA A 96 33.36 -17.79 -5.36
C ALA A 96 34.54 -18.05 -6.31
N GLN A 97 34.88 -17.08 -7.16
CA GLN A 97 36.22 -16.99 -7.72
C GLN A 97 37.06 -16.04 -6.88
N ALA A 98 38.13 -16.60 -6.32
CA ALA A 98 39.26 -15.87 -5.80
C ALA A 98 40.14 -15.44 -6.99
N GLY A 99 40.51 -14.16 -7.00
CA GLY A 99 41.55 -13.57 -7.83
C GLY A 99 42.26 -12.50 -7.02
#